data_AF-A0A1Q7YCH4-F1
#
_entry.id   AF-A0A1Q7YCH4-F1
#
_cell.length_a   1.000
_cell.length_b   1.000
_cell.length_c   1.000
_cell.angle_alpha   90.00
_cell.angle_beta   90.00
_cell.angle_gamma   90.00
#
_symmetry.space_group_name_H-M   'P 1'
#
loop_
_entity.id
_entity.type
_entity.pdbx_description
1 polymer ?
#
loop_
_entity_poly.entity_id
_entity_poly.type
_entity_poly.pdbx_seq_one_letter_code
_entity_poly.pdbx_strand_id
1 'polypeptide(L)'
;MKKRRGDAETRRRGEKKRTDDAGIVSGFSSSLLLAASTCLRVSASLLLLLLLIAPFVAPLYGEQSRKLPSAERIVGDYLKAIGGRKRVASVRAAEYEWDVQFQGQPYGTAKTQVKAPSSLRTEMVFGNGEIVSAANTSSAWERGLDAMVRTLTGAEALAARLRADLDASHLIDFKKQNVMARTLSLDESTGEPAYIVEFSMRNGARLRYWFGQRSKLLMKIEDDARKTTTRFGDYRAEAVVVEPHRIELSVNGREALVLTLRRASYNANLSDAIFDPPRSNEALDVAAILRDLQKNQTEIDERIGQYSFRQKVTDREIGEHGEIKKETTSEYEVFPIPGHAPVFKLISENGVPLNSERAAREEHRVAEAMERAVRERDEELQRRERRRAERARRGNAASDDEQDELGISMFIRICEFVSPRRERFRDRDVIVFDFRPRPDFHPSNREEEIVSKLVGVVWIDPVDHQVIRLEAKLAQGIKIAGGLVASLRPGAAFVQEQTRLPDGLWMPRYAQVNLSLKVFLFSGADINKTFEWSDYRRYNADVSGYQLNSPNTNQNRPATNENMRPSGRP
;
A
#
# COMPACT_ATOMS: atom_id res chain seq x y z
N MET A 1 -15.00 -57.61 59.60
CA MET A 1 -15.63 -58.22 58.41
C MET A 1 -15.27 -57.40 57.16
N LYS A 2 -14.55 -58.04 56.24
CA LYS A 2 -14.45 -57.88 54.75
C LYS A 2 -14.67 -56.52 54.03
N LYS A 3 -13.68 -56.26 53.14
CA LYS A 3 -13.70 -55.70 51.74
C LYS A 3 -13.87 -54.17 51.60
N ARG A 4 -13.24 -53.45 50.65
CA ARG A 4 -12.34 -53.77 49.50
C ARG A 4 -11.66 -52.47 49.01
N ARG A 5 -10.50 -52.63 48.35
CA ARG A 5 -9.71 -51.64 47.57
C ARG A 5 -10.47 -51.00 46.40
N GLY A 6 -9.98 -49.85 45.91
CA GLY A 6 -10.00 -49.50 44.48
C GLY A 6 -9.95 -48.01 44.14
N ASP A 7 -8.95 -47.62 43.36
CA ASP A 7 -8.63 -46.29 42.81
C ASP A 7 -9.74 -45.63 41.97
N ALA A 8 -9.73 -44.28 41.85
CA ALA A 8 -10.23 -43.57 40.66
C ALA A 8 -9.74 -42.11 40.56
N GLU A 9 -8.64 -41.99 39.84
CA GLU A 9 -8.16 -40.94 38.95
C GLU A 9 -9.20 -39.92 38.37
N THR A 10 -8.85 -38.64 38.55
CA THR A 10 -8.94 -37.48 37.65
C THR A 10 -9.74 -37.59 36.34
N ARG A 11 -10.91 -36.92 36.25
CA ARG A 11 -11.50 -36.43 34.98
C ARG A 11 -12.27 -35.11 35.20
N ARG A 12 -11.60 -33.96 35.09
CA ARG A 12 -12.25 -32.68 34.72
C ARG A 12 -12.12 -32.51 33.21
N ARG A 13 -13.24 -32.61 32.52
CA ARG A 13 -13.37 -32.41 31.07
C ARG A 13 -13.31 -30.90 30.80
N GLY A 14 -12.31 -30.48 30.03
CA GLY A 14 -12.11 -29.08 29.65
C GLY A 14 -13.18 -28.60 28.68
N GLU A 15 -13.83 -27.51 29.05
CA GLU A 15 -14.66 -26.69 28.18
C GLU A 15 -13.73 -25.74 27.42
N LYS A 16 -13.55 -26.00 26.12
CA LYS A 16 -12.68 -25.24 25.23
C LYS A 16 -13.37 -23.92 24.91
N LYS A 17 -13.08 -22.88 25.69
CA LYS A 17 -13.49 -21.50 25.44
C LYS A 17 -12.90 -21.07 24.08
N ARG A 18 -13.71 -21.11 23.01
CA ARG A 18 -13.41 -20.45 21.75
C ARG A 18 -13.26 -18.96 22.07
N THR A 19 -12.08 -18.42 21.84
CA THR A 19 -11.86 -16.98 21.80
C THR A 19 -12.53 -16.44 20.54
N ASP A 20 -13.56 -15.64 20.73
CA ASP A 20 -14.29 -14.97 19.66
C ASP A 20 -13.41 -13.88 19.06
N ASP A 21 -12.75 -14.16 17.93
CA ASP A 21 -11.99 -13.19 17.11
C ASP A 21 -12.92 -12.21 16.33
N ALA A 22 -14.23 -12.23 16.60
CA ALA A 22 -15.24 -11.44 15.87
C ALA A 22 -15.36 -9.97 16.35
N GLY A 23 -14.73 -9.60 17.47
CA GLY A 23 -14.92 -8.30 18.11
C GLY A 23 -14.21 -7.10 17.47
N ILE A 24 -13.23 -7.33 16.58
CA ILE A 24 -12.38 -6.25 16.01
C ILE A 24 -13.00 -5.65 14.72
N VAL A 25 -14.04 -6.28 14.16
CA VAL A 25 -14.54 -5.97 12.81
C VAL A 25 -15.74 -5.03 12.82
N SER A 26 -16.43 -4.83 13.95
CA SER A 26 -17.77 -4.20 13.98
C SER A 26 -17.83 -2.68 13.84
N GLY A 27 -16.70 -1.97 13.76
CA GLY A 27 -16.64 -0.49 13.71
C GLY A 27 -16.17 0.13 12.40
N PHE A 28 -15.89 -0.67 11.37
CA PHE A 28 -15.48 -0.13 10.06
C PHE A 28 -16.72 0.21 9.21
N SER A 29 -16.65 1.26 8.39
CA SER A 29 -17.68 1.50 7.37
C SER A 29 -17.81 0.29 6.44
N SER A 30 -18.94 0.09 5.77
CA SER A 30 -19.15 -1.07 4.89
C SER A 30 -18.09 -1.18 3.79
N SER A 31 -17.55 -0.03 3.34
CA SER A 31 -16.41 0.06 2.41
C SER A 31 -15.07 -0.35 3.03
N LEU A 32 -14.79 -0.01 4.29
CA LEU A 32 -13.61 -0.46 5.04
C LEU A 32 -13.75 -1.92 5.51
N LEU A 33 -14.97 -2.37 5.85
CA LEU A 33 -15.33 -3.77 6.09
C LEU A 33 -15.10 -4.63 4.85
N LEU A 34 -15.40 -4.12 3.65
CA LEU A 34 -15.11 -4.78 2.38
C LEU A 34 -13.61 -5.01 2.14
N ALA A 35 -12.73 -4.18 2.72
CA ALA A 35 -11.29 -4.38 2.69
C ALA A 35 -10.78 -5.20 3.91
N ALA A 36 -11.31 -4.94 5.11
CA ALA A 36 -10.86 -5.52 6.37
C ALA A 36 -11.39 -6.95 6.61
N SER A 37 -12.64 -7.24 6.25
CA SER A 37 -13.23 -8.59 6.36
C SER A 37 -12.54 -9.60 5.44
N THR A 38 -12.00 -9.15 4.30
CA THR A 38 -11.22 -9.98 3.38
C THR A 38 -9.81 -10.24 3.90
N CYS A 39 -9.25 -9.32 4.70
CA CYS A 39 -7.99 -9.54 5.42
C CYS A 39 -8.14 -10.52 6.60
N LEU A 40 -9.27 -10.54 7.32
CA LEU A 40 -9.47 -11.42 8.49
C LEU A 40 -9.79 -12.89 8.17
N ARG A 41 -10.20 -13.24 6.95
CA ARG A 41 -10.58 -14.62 6.58
C ARG A 41 -9.43 -15.53 6.11
N VAL A 42 -8.17 -15.19 6.41
CA VAL A 42 -7.01 -16.08 6.17
C VAL A 42 -6.35 -16.47 7.49
N SER A 43 -7.13 -17.08 8.39
CA SER A 43 -6.62 -17.60 9.67
C SER A 43 -7.36 -18.86 10.14
N ALA A 44 -7.63 -19.82 9.26
CA ALA A 44 -7.87 -21.22 9.61
C ALA A 44 -8.03 -22.02 8.31
N SER A 45 -7.26 -23.09 8.12
CA SER A 45 -7.39 -24.14 7.08
C SER A 45 -6.31 -24.21 5.97
N LEU A 46 -5.13 -23.61 6.17
CA LEU A 46 -3.97 -23.91 5.30
C LEU A 46 -2.71 -24.26 6.11
N LEU A 47 -2.85 -25.23 7.02
CA LEU A 47 -1.69 -25.77 7.75
C LEU A 47 -1.87 -27.25 8.11
N LEU A 48 -2.32 -28.10 7.17
CA LEU A 48 -2.26 -29.56 7.36
C LEU A 48 -2.25 -30.43 6.09
N LEU A 49 -2.02 -29.88 4.88
CA LEU A 49 -2.04 -30.70 3.65
C LEU A 49 -0.94 -30.37 2.63
N LEU A 50 0.29 -30.17 3.11
CA LEU A 50 1.48 -30.04 2.24
C LEU A 50 2.70 -30.80 2.80
N LEU A 51 2.46 -31.94 3.45
CA LEU A 51 3.53 -32.78 4.03
C LEU A 51 3.67 -34.17 3.39
N LEU A 52 2.95 -34.49 2.33
CA LEU A 52 3.11 -35.75 1.63
C LEU A 52 2.92 -35.54 0.12
N ILE A 53 4.04 -35.46 -0.59
CA ILE A 53 4.33 -35.96 -1.95
C ILE A 53 5.53 -35.14 -2.45
N ALA A 54 6.72 -35.68 -2.25
CA ALA A 54 7.88 -35.36 -3.07
C ALA A 54 8.26 -36.64 -3.80
N PRO A 55 8.45 -36.57 -5.12
CA PRO A 55 9.54 -37.33 -5.71
C PRO A 55 10.50 -36.42 -6.48
N PHE A 56 11.77 -36.62 -6.15
CA PHE A 56 12.96 -36.44 -6.97
C PHE A 56 12.76 -35.90 -8.39
N VAL A 57 13.20 -34.65 -8.60
CA VAL A 57 13.69 -34.20 -9.90
C VAL A 57 15.21 -34.07 -9.77
N ALA A 58 15.95 -34.93 -10.46
CA ALA A 58 17.40 -34.82 -10.57
C ALA A 58 17.74 -33.56 -11.40
N PRO A 59 18.72 -32.74 -11.00
CA PRO A 59 19.12 -31.59 -11.79
C PRO A 59 19.88 -32.06 -13.03
N LEU A 60 19.30 -31.79 -14.20
CA LEU A 60 20.05 -31.76 -15.46
C LEU A 60 21.04 -30.58 -15.41
N TYR A 61 22.24 -30.84 -15.92
CA TYR A 61 23.41 -29.96 -16.00
C TYR A 61 23.06 -28.47 -16.21
N GLY A 62 23.41 -27.64 -15.23
CA GLY A 62 23.41 -26.19 -15.33
C GLY A 62 24.84 -25.69 -15.22
N GLU A 63 25.26 -24.85 -16.18
CA GLU A 63 26.54 -24.14 -16.19
C GLU A 63 26.91 -23.60 -14.81
N GLN A 64 28.20 -23.63 -14.46
CA GLN A 64 28.74 -22.95 -13.29
C GLN A 64 28.52 -21.43 -13.44
N SER A 65 27.33 -20.97 -13.06
CA SER A 65 27.06 -19.56 -12.83
C SER A 65 28.09 -19.04 -11.85
N ARG A 66 28.97 -18.14 -12.30
CA ARG A 66 29.86 -17.39 -11.39
C ARG A 66 29.03 -16.86 -10.24
N LYS A 67 29.37 -17.26 -9.01
CA LYS A 67 28.61 -16.86 -7.81
C LYS A 67 28.74 -15.34 -7.64
N LEU A 68 27.67 -14.61 -7.92
CA LEU A 68 27.62 -13.16 -7.75
C LEU A 68 27.81 -12.79 -6.27
N PRO A 69 28.51 -11.69 -5.94
CA PRO A 69 28.60 -11.22 -4.56
C PRO A 69 27.22 -10.78 -4.06
N SER A 70 26.98 -10.88 -2.75
CA SER A 70 25.73 -10.42 -2.17
C SER A 70 25.62 -8.89 -2.24
N ALA A 71 24.39 -8.37 -2.24
CA ALA A 71 24.13 -6.94 -2.29
C ALA A 71 24.77 -6.21 -1.09
N GLU A 72 24.79 -6.81 0.10
CA GLU A 72 25.40 -6.25 1.30
C GLU A 72 26.92 -6.14 1.16
N ARG A 73 27.56 -7.10 0.49
CA ARG A 73 28.99 -7.03 0.21
C ARG A 73 29.28 -5.87 -0.75
N ILE A 74 28.51 -5.73 -1.82
CA ILE A 74 28.66 -4.65 -2.80
C ILE A 74 28.46 -3.29 -2.13
N VAL A 75 27.36 -3.10 -1.40
CA VAL A 75 27.09 -1.86 -0.64
C VAL A 75 28.17 -1.60 0.40
N GLY A 76 28.67 -2.64 1.08
CA GLY A 76 29.76 -2.53 2.04
C GLY A 76 31.06 -2.03 1.41
N ASP A 77 31.39 -2.50 0.20
CA ASP A 77 32.55 -2.04 -0.55
C ASP A 77 32.37 -0.61 -1.07
N TYR A 78 31.16 -0.25 -1.52
CA TYR A 78 30.80 1.14 -1.87
C TYR A 78 30.97 2.08 -0.68
N LEU A 79 30.41 1.73 0.47
CA LEU A 79 30.53 2.52 1.70
C LEU A 79 31.99 2.73 2.10
N LYS A 80 32.88 1.73 1.91
CA LYS A 80 34.32 1.89 2.14
C LYS A 80 34.94 2.88 1.16
N ALA A 81 34.60 2.80 -0.13
CA ALA A 81 35.12 3.66 -1.17
C ALA A 81 34.76 5.14 -0.96
N ILE A 82 33.56 5.44 -0.45
CA ILE A 82 33.12 6.83 -0.24
C ILE A 82 33.52 7.44 1.12
N GLY A 83 34.36 6.76 1.90
CA GLY A 83 34.89 7.28 3.16
C GLY A 83 34.66 6.37 4.38
N GLY A 84 33.94 5.26 4.22
CA GLY A 84 33.67 4.30 5.28
C GLY A 84 32.41 4.60 6.07
N ARG A 85 31.75 3.53 6.51
CA ARG A 85 30.44 3.55 7.16
C ARG A 85 30.28 4.58 8.29
N LYS A 86 31.29 4.76 9.14
CA LYS A 86 31.24 5.71 10.27
C LYS A 86 31.14 7.17 9.81
N ARG A 87 31.93 7.57 8.80
CA ARG A 87 31.91 8.93 8.24
C ARG A 87 30.61 9.18 7.50
N VAL A 88 30.20 8.25 6.65
CA VAL A 88 28.93 8.34 5.91
C VAL A 88 27.74 8.44 6.86
N ALA A 89 27.70 7.65 7.95
CA ALA A 89 26.62 7.71 8.95
C ALA A 89 26.54 9.04 9.73
N SER A 90 27.60 9.85 9.68
CA SER A 90 27.61 11.18 10.32
C SER A 90 26.91 12.25 9.49
N VAL A 91 26.67 11.98 8.21
CA VAL A 91 25.86 12.84 7.34
C VAL A 91 24.39 12.53 7.59
N ARG A 92 23.70 13.41 8.31
CA ARG A 92 22.26 13.33 8.62
C ARG A 92 21.43 14.27 7.76
N ALA A 93 22.05 15.30 7.21
CA ALA A 93 21.49 16.16 6.19
C ALA A 93 22.60 16.58 5.23
N ALA A 94 22.26 16.78 3.96
CA ALA A 94 23.18 17.38 3.00
C ALA A 94 22.42 18.26 2.00
N GLU A 95 23.07 19.33 1.56
CA GLU A 95 22.60 20.19 0.48
C GLU A 95 23.70 20.32 -0.57
N TYR A 96 23.32 20.07 -1.82
CA TYR A 96 24.16 20.11 -3.00
C TYR A 96 23.63 21.17 -3.96
N GLU A 97 24.51 22.05 -4.43
CA GLU A 97 24.21 23.03 -5.47
C GLU A 97 24.92 22.64 -6.76
N TRP A 98 24.19 22.71 -7.88
CA TRP A 98 24.63 22.23 -9.18
C TRP A 98 24.47 23.31 -10.25
N ASP A 99 25.43 23.40 -11.16
CA ASP A 99 25.22 24.01 -12.47
C ASP A 99 24.57 22.98 -13.40
N VAL A 100 23.56 23.38 -14.16
CA VAL A 100 22.85 22.51 -15.09
C VAL A 100 23.19 22.90 -16.52
N GLN A 101 23.60 21.92 -17.31
CA GLN A 101 23.84 22.05 -18.75
C GLN A 101 22.90 21.15 -19.55
N PHE A 102 22.53 21.60 -20.74
CA PHE A 102 21.80 20.83 -21.75
C PHE A 102 22.53 20.96 -23.08
N GLN A 103 22.84 19.83 -23.73
CA GLN A 103 23.66 19.80 -24.95
C GLN A 103 24.99 20.56 -24.83
N GLY A 104 25.62 20.52 -23.65
CA GLY A 104 26.89 21.20 -23.36
C GLY A 104 26.80 22.73 -23.17
N GLN A 105 25.59 23.30 -23.21
CA GLN A 105 25.36 24.73 -22.96
C GLN A 105 24.79 24.96 -21.55
N PRO A 106 25.12 26.08 -20.88
CA PRO A 106 24.47 26.46 -19.63
C PRO A 106 22.94 26.53 -19.80
N TYR A 107 22.22 25.85 -18.93
CA TYR A 107 20.76 25.71 -19.03
C TYR A 107 20.02 26.13 -17.75
N GLY A 108 20.68 26.05 -16.60
CA GLY A 108 20.09 26.43 -15.32
C GLY A 108 20.94 26.09 -14.12
N THR A 109 20.31 26.02 -12.95
CA THR A 109 20.92 25.57 -11.70
C THR A 109 20.02 24.53 -11.04
N ALA A 110 20.58 23.67 -10.21
CA ALA A 110 19.79 22.77 -9.38
C ALA A 110 20.26 22.78 -7.93
N LYS A 111 19.36 22.41 -7.03
CA LYS A 111 19.62 22.17 -5.62
C LYS A 111 19.06 20.81 -5.25
N THR A 112 19.86 19.99 -4.59
CA THR A 112 19.43 18.70 -4.01
C THR A 112 19.62 18.73 -2.51
N GLN A 113 18.57 18.41 -1.77
CA GLN A 113 18.55 18.39 -0.32
C GLN A 113 18.15 16.99 0.13
N VAL A 114 18.93 16.40 1.03
CA VAL A 114 18.62 15.11 1.67
C VAL A 114 18.61 15.28 3.17
N LYS A 115 17.67 14.63 3.85
CA LYS A 115 17.57 14.60 5.30
C LYS A 115 17.16 13.22 5.78
N ALA A 116 18.00 12.63 6.62
CA ALA A 116 17.73 11.34 7.24
C ALA A 116 16.45 11.38 8.08
N PRO A 117 15.64 10.31 8.09
CA PRO A 117 15.95 9.00 7.49
C PRO A 117 15.47 8.81 6.03
N SER A 118 14.64 9.71 5.50
CA SER A 118 13.74 9.36 4.37
C SER A 118 13.28 10.57 3.54
N SER A 119 14.00 11.69 3.59
CA SER A 119 13.60 12.92 2.87
C SER A 119 14.61 13.29 1.79
N LEU A 120 14.10 13.54 0.59
CA LEU A 120 14.86 13.97 -0.59
C LEU A 120 14.04 15.05 -1.30
N ARG A 121 14.69 16.15 -1.67
CA ARG A 121 14.13 17.23 -2.47
C ARG A 121 15.13 17.63 -3.55
N THR A 122 14.63 17.85 -4.76
CA THR A 122 15.38 18.38 -5.90
C THR A 122 14.61 19.56 -6.48
N GLU A 123 15.29 20.67 -6.64
CA GLU A 123 14.79 21.88 -7.29
C GLU A 123 15.69 22.18 -8.47
N MET A 124 15.11 22.35 -9.66
CA MET A 124 15.83 22.73 -10.87
C MET A 124 15.23 24.02 -11.39
N VAL A 125 16.06 25.03 -11.59
CA VAL A 125 15.66 26.36 -12.05
C VAL A 125 16.23 26.57 -13.44
N PHE A 126 15.37 26.95 -14.37
CA PHE A 126 15.67 27.20 -15.78
C PHE A 126 15.18 28.59 -16.17
N GLY A 127 15.53 29.05 -17.38
CA GLY A 127 15.04 30.34 -17.89
C GLY A 127 13.52 30.43 -18.05
N ASN A 128 12.83 29.31 -18.19
CA ASN A 128 11.38 29.23 -18.42
C ASN A 128 10.56 28.81 -17.18
N GLY A 129 11.19 28.67 -16.01
CA GLY A 129 10.52 28.26 -14.78
C GLY A 129 11.35 27.31 -13.94
N GLU A 130 10.70 26.65 -12.99
CA GLU A 130 11.35 25.70 -12.08
C GLU A 130 10.59 24.37 -12.04
N ILE A 131 11.32 23.29 -11.81
CA ILE A 131 10.77 21.97 -11.50
C ILE A 131 11.21 21.62 -10.09
N VAL A 132 10.27 21.28 -9.22
CA VAL A 132 10.55 20.83 -7.86
C VAL A 132 9.99 19.44 -7.68
N SER A 133 10.77 18.52 -7.15
CA SER A 133 10.32 17.19 -6.75
C SER A 133 10.78 16.93 -5.33
N ALA A 134 9.92 16.34 -4.50
CA ALA A 134 10.34 15.85 -3.21
C ALA A 134 9.61 14.58 -2.81
N ALA A 135 10.26 13.80 -1.97
CA ALA A 135 9.67 12.66 -1.29
C ALA A 135 10.09 12.71 0.17
N ASN A 136 9.14 12.42 1.04
CA ASN A 136 9.32 12.30 2.47
C ASN A 136 8.67 10.99 2.96
N THR A 137 8.52 10.85 4.28
CA THR A 137 7.88 9.66 4.84
C THR A 137 6.41 9.53 4.41
N SER A 138 5.65 10.61 4.30
CA SER A 138 4.21 10.57 3.99
C SER A 138 3.94 10.46 2.49
N SER A 139 4.59 11.29 1.68
CA SER A 139 4.22 11.53 0.28
C SER A 139 5.45 11.67 -0.63
N ALA A 140 5.18 11.60 -1.93
CA ALA A 140 6.10 12.05 -2.96
C ALA A 140 5.31 12.95 -3.91
N TRP A 141 5.87 14.07 -4.31
CA TRP A 141 5.18 15.09 -5.09
C TRP A 141 6.13 15.80 -6.03
N GLU A 142 5.56 16.42 -7.05
CA GLU A 142 6.27 17.17 -8.07
C GLU A 142 5.51 18.46 -8.37
N ARG A 143 6.23 19.53 -8.67
CA ARG A 143 5.73 20.76 -9.27
C ARG A 143 6.42 20.94 -10.61
N GLY A 144 5.65 20.88 -11.68
CA GLY A 144 6.17 21.01 -13.05
C GLY A 144 6.43 22.46 -13.46
N LEU A 145 6.88 22.64 -14.71
CA LEU A 145 7.06 23.96 -15.32
C LEU A 145 5.74 24.74 -15.50
N ASP A 146 4.60 24.04 -15.46
CA ASP A 146 3.26 24.62 -15.43
C ASP A 146 2.86 25.17 -14.04
N ALA A 147 3.78 25.11 -13.07
CA ALA A 147 3.59 25.45 -11.67
C ALA A 147 2.52 24.61 -10.94
N MET A 148 2.00 23.55 -11.57
CA MET A 148 1.01 22.67 -10.98
C MET A 148 1.68 21.64 -10.08
N VAL A 149 1.14 21.48 -8.88
CA VAL A 149 1.60 20.50 -7.90
C VAL A 149 0.81 19.22 -8.11
N ARG A 150 1.52 18.10 -8.18
CA ARG A 150 0.95 16.76 -8.30
C ARG A 150 1.57 15.87 -7.25
N THR A 151 0.74 15.21 -6.45
CA THR A 151 1.18 14.10 -5.62
C THR A 151 1.33 12.86 -6.50
N LEU A 152 2.50 12.24 -6.45
CA LEU A 152 2.76 10.98 -7.13
C LEU A 152 1.96 9.87 -6.45
N THR A 153 1.47 8.93 -7.25
CA THR A 153 0.69 7.77 -6.78
C THR A 153 1.23 6.47 -7.39
N GLY A 154 0.92 5.33 -6.78
CA GLY A 154 1.28 4.02 -7.33
C GLY A 154 2.79 3.82 -7.45
N ALA A 155 3.25 3.23 -8.56
CA ALA A 155 4.65 2.86 -8.76
C ALA A 155 5.61 4.06 -8.70
N GLU A 156 5.20 5.22 -9.22
CA GLU A 156 6.01 6.45 -9.22
C GLU A 156 6.28 6.93 -7.78
N ALA A 157 5.24 6.97 -6.94
CA ALA A 157 5.37 7.37 -5.54
C ALA A 157 6.20 6.37 -4.73
N LEU A 158 5.97 5.07 -4.97
CA LEU A 158 6.72 4.01 -4.32
C LEU A 158 8.22 4.07 -4.65
N ALA A 159 8.58 4.28 -5.92
CA ALA A 159 9.96 4.43 -6.35
C ALA A 159 10.61 5.70 -5.79
N ALA A 160 9.90 6.85 -5.82
CA ALA A 160 10.40 8.11 -5.27
C ALA A 160 10.66 8.03 -3.76
N ARG A 161 9.77 7.41 -2.98
CA ARG A 161 9.97 7.21 -1.54
C ARG A 161 11.10 6.23 -1.25
N LEU A 162 11.21 5.12 -1.99
CA LEU A 162 12.34 4.20 -1.86
C LEU A 162 13.67 4.92 -2.18
N ARG A 163 13.69 5.80 -3.19
CA ARG A 163 14.87 6.62 -3.50
C ARG A 163 15.24 7.53 -2.33
N ALA A 164 14.27 8.20 -1.72
CA ALA A 164 14.50 9.05 -0.56
C ALA A 164 15.03 8.25 0.65
N ASP A 165 14.48 7.07 0.93
CA ASP A 165 14.96 6.18 2.00
C ASP A 165 16.43 5.74 1.76
N LEU A 166 16.76 5.34 0.54
CA LEU A 166 18.09 4.87 0.16
C LEU A 166 19.13 5.99 0.17
N ASP A 167 18.79 7.16 -0.39
CA ASP A 167 19.73 8.28 -0.50
C ASP A 167 19.93 8.97 0.86
N ALA A 168 18.85 9.22 1.62
CA ALA A 168 18.94 9.88 2.92
C ALA A 168 19.56 8.99 4.01
N SER A 169 19.56 7.67 3.83
CA SER A 169 20.32 6.75 4.67
C SER A 169 21.72 6.44 4.13
N HIS A 170 22.08 6.95 2.95
CA HIS A 170 23.29 6.59 2.22
C HIS A 170 23.48 5.06 2.08
N LEU A 171 22.39 4.33 1.84
CA LEU A 171 22.32 2.86 1.80
C LEU A 171 22.73 2.18 3.13
N ILE A 172 22.90 2.93 4.22
CA ILE A 172 23.26 2.35 5.52
C ILE A 172 22.04 1.69 6.12
N ASP A 173 22.21 0.44 6.55
CA ASP A 173 21.18 -0.29 7.28
C ASP A 173 19.83 -0.36 6.53
N PHE A 174 19.85 -0.40 5.19
CA PHE A 174 18.63 -0.50 4.37
C PHE A 174 17.69 -1.64 4.81
N LYS A 175 18.24 -2.75 5.33
CA LYS A 175 17.47 -3.85 5.94
C LYS A 175 16.66 -3.43 7.17
N LYS A 176 17.16 -2.51 8.00
CA LYS A 176 16.41 -1.98 9.17
C LYS A 176 15.21 -1.13 8.74
N GLN A 177 15.23 -0.60 7.52
CA GLN A 177 14.13 0.11 6.88
C GLN A 177 13.20 -0.84 6.09
N ASN A 178 13.36 -2.16 6.23
CA ASN A 178 12.64 -3.20 5.48
C ASN A 178 12.82 -3.12 3.96
N VAL A 179 13.96 -2.56 3.51
CA VAL A 179 14.40 -2.67 2.12
C VAL A 179 15.12 -4.01 1.93
N MET A 180 14.72 -4.74 0.92
CA MET A 180 15.38 -5.95 0.42
C MET A 180 16.35 -5.57 -0.68
N ALA A 181 17.41 -6.36 -0.85
CA ALA A 181 18.36 -6.15 -1.93
C ALA A 181 18.85 -7.48 -2.51
N ARG A 182 19.05 -7.50 -3.83
CA ARG A 182 19.65 -8.64 -4.55
C ARG A 182 20.54 -8.21 -5.69
N THR A 183 21.62 -8.94 -5.90
CA THR A 183 22.50 -8.76 -7.06
C THR A 183 21.91 -9.54 -8.23
N LEU A 184 21.53 -8.83 -9.30
CA LEU A 184 20.89 -9.42 -10.47
C LEU A 184 21.93 -10.02 -11.44
N SER A 185 22.93 -9.23 -11.80
CA SER A 185 23.93 -9.59 -12.81
C SER A 185 25.14 -8.64 -12.76
N LEU A 186 26.12 -8.91 -13.63
CA LEU A 186 27.22 -7.99 -13.96
C LEU A 186 26.94 -7.38 -15.34
N ASP A 187 26.99 -6.05 -15.42
CA ASP A 187 26.86 -5.28 -16.65
C ASP A 187 28.27 -4.89 -17.15
N GLU A 188 28.63 -5.31 -18.35
CA GLU A 188 29.92 -4.98 -18.96
C GLU A 188 29.85 -3.77 -19.90
N SER A 189 28.66 -3.21 -20.13
CA SER A 189 28.45 -2.05 -21.02
C SER A 189 28.70 -0.70 -20.35
N THR A 190 28.84 -0.70 -19.03
CA THR A 190 29.27 0.47 -18.27
C THR A 190 30.77 0.72 -18.51
N GLY A 191 31.24 1.97 -18.46
CA GLY A 191 32.66 2.30 -18.75
C GLY A 191 33.71 1.52 -17.94
N GLU A 192 33.29 0.87 -16.85
CA GLU A 192 33.91 -0.34 -16.30
C GLU A 192 32.81 -1.35 -15.91
N PRO A 193 33.08 -2.67 -15.81
CA PRO A 193 32.06 -3.64 -15.40
C PRO A 193 31.41 -3.26 -14.07
N ALA A 194 30.08 -3.38 -13.95
CA ALA A 194 29.33 -2.96 -12.77
C ALA A 194 28.30 -4.00 -12.32
N TYR A 195 28.18 -4.24 -11.02
CA TYR A 195 27.16 -5.10 -10.47
C TYR A 195 25.82 -4.38 -10.43
N ILE A 196 24.77 -5.02 -10.96
CA ILE A 196 23.39 -4.53 -10.86
C ILE A 196 22.80 -5.04 -9.55
N VAL A 197 22.48 -4.12 -8.64
CA VAL A 197 21.77 -4.40 -7.39
C VAL A 197 20.35 -3.83 -7.50
N GLU A 198 19.36 -4.69 -7.37
CA GLU A 198 17.97 -4.27 -7.19
C GLU A 198 17.70 -4.07 -5.70
N PHE A 199 17.22 -2.89 -5.34
CA PHE A 199 16.61 -2.61 -4.06
C PHE A 199 15.09 -2.65 -4.21
N SER A 200 14.41 -3.30 -3.28
CA SER A 200 12.96 -3.42 -3.34
C SER A 200 12.29 -3.42 -1.97
N MET A 201 11.02 -3.07 -1.93
CA MET A 201 10.16 -3.22 -0.75
C MET A 201 9.00 -4.16 -1.08
N ARG A 202 8.42 -4.77 -0.04
CA ARG A 202 7.33 -5.72 -0.21
C ARG A 202 6.07 -5.09 -0.80
N ASN A 203 5.88 -3.78 -0.67
CA ASN A 203 4.80 -3.02 -1.31
C ASN A 203 4.98 -2.83 -2.83
N GLY A 204 6.07 -3.34 -3.42
CA GLY A 204 6.34 -3.30 -4.86
C GLY A 204 7.30 -2.20 -5.30
N ALA A 205 7.72 -1.29 -4.41
CA ALA A 205 8.76 -0.30 -4.72
C ALA A 205 10.03 -1.01 -5.18
N ARG A 206 10.67 -0.50 -6.24
CA ARG A 206 11.91 -1.06 -6.78
C ARG A 206 12.78 -0.01 -7.45
N LEU A 207 14.09 -0.15 -7.32
CA LEU A 207 15.10 0.62 -8.03
C LEU A 207 16.31 -0.26 -8.34
N ARG A 208 17.00 0.01 -9.44
CA ARG A 208 18.24 -0.70 -9.80
C ARG A 208 19.43 0.25 -9.72
N TYR A 209 20.49 -0.20 -9.06
CA TYR A 209 21.72 0.55 -8.80
C TYR A 209 22.90 -0.22 -9.40
N TRP A 210 23.78 0.45 -10.12
CA TRP A 210 24.99 -0.12 -10.71
C TRP A 210 26.19 0.30 -9.90
N PHE A 211 26.92 -0.66 -9.34
CA PHE A 211 28.15 -0.41 -8.58
C PHE A 211 29.36 -0.91 -9.36
N GLY A 212 30.31 -0.03 -9.65
CA GLY A 212 31.52 -0.37 -10.39
C GLY A 212 32.30 -1.50 -9.72
N GLN A 213 32.67 -2.53 -10.48
CA GLN A 213 33.36 -3.69 -9.96
C GLN A 213 34.77 -3.32 -9.47
N ARG A 214 35.43 -2.36 -10.12
CA ARG A 214 36.79 -1.92 -9.78
C ARG A 214 36.76 -0.69 -8.88
N SER A 215 36.07 0.37 -9.27
CA SER A 215 35.97 1.61 -8.49
C SER A 215 35.19 1.44 -7.19
N LYS A 216 34.27 0.45 -7.13
CA LYS A 216 33.28 0.28 -6.06
C LYS A 216 32.28 1.42 -5.94
N LEU A 217 32.32 2.41 -6.84
CA LEU A 217 31.47 3.60 -6.79
C LEU A 217 30.12 3.33 -7.45
N LEU A 218 29.10 4.06 -7.02
CA LEU A 218 27.79 4.06 -7.68
C LEU A 218 27.94 4.73 -9.05
N MET A 219 27.55 4.04 -10.12
CA MET A 219 27.72 4.52 -11.50
C MET A 219 26.39 4.91 -12.14
N LYS A 220 25.30 4.21 -11.81
CA LYS A 220 23.99 4.43 -12.41
C LYS A 220 22.87 4.08 -11.43
N ILE A 221 21.79 4.83 -11.47
CA ILE A 221 20.49 4.44 -10.92
C ILE A 221 19.47 4.44 -12.06
N GLU A 222 18.64 3.40 -12.10
CA GLU A 222 17.52 3.28 -13.04
C GLU A 222 16.22 3.14 -12.24
N ASP A 223 15.28 4.01 -12.58
CA ASP A 223 13.93 4.06 -12.02
C ASP A 223 12.93 3.81 -13.15
N ASP A 224 12.48 2.57 -13.25
CA ASP A 224 11.57 2.13 -14.31
C ASP A 224 10.18 2.76 -14.20
N ALA A 225 9.76 3.12 -12.98
CA ALA A 225 8.44 3.69 -12.72
C ALA A 225 8.38 5.15 -13.20
N ARG A 226 9.41 5.94 -12.86
CA ARG A 226 9.53 7.35 -13.29
C ARG A 226 10.28 7.53 -14.61
N LYS A 227 10.70 6.42 -15.24
CA LYS A 227 11.48 6.40 -16.49
C LYS A 227 12.72 7.29 -16.43
N THR A 228 13.42 7.27 -15.30
CA THR A 228 14.63 8.07 -15.12
C THR A 228 15.88 7.20 -15.11
N THR A 229 16.95 7.73 -15.68
CA THR A 229 18.30 7.19 -15.55
C THR A 229 19.20 8.30 -15.03
N THR A 230 19.86 8.04 -13.89
CA THR A 230 20.85 8.93 -13.30
C THR A 230 22.22 8.28 -13.40
N ARG A 231 23.18 8.88 -14.11
CA ARG A 231 24.57 8.41 -14.14
C ARG A 231 25.44 9.30 -13.27
N PHE A 232 26.41 8.71 -12.60
CA PHE A 232 27.29 9.37 -11.65
C PHE A 232 28.75 9.22 -12.11
N GLY A 233 29.52 10.29 -12.01
CA GLY A 233 30.92 10.29 -12.37
C GLY A 233 31.69 11.43 -11.72
N ASP A 234 32.98 11.51 -12.05
CA ASP A 234 33.90 12.53 -11.53
C ASP A 234 33.87 12.58 -10.00
N TYR A 235 34.09 11.44 -9.35
CA TYR A 235 34.07 11.36 -7.90
C TYR A 235 35.31 12.05 -7.31
N ARG A 236 35.11 12.93 -6.33
CA ARG A 236 36.20 13.61 -5.62
C ARG A 236 35.93 13.66 -4.13
N ALA A 237 36.99 13.86 -3.36
CA ALA A 237 36.88 13.98 -1.92
C ALA A 237 36.27 15.34 -1.54
N GLU A 238 35.21 15.31 -0.76
CA GLU A 238 34.60 16.46 -0.10
C GLU A 238 34.92 16.42 1.41
N ALA A 239 34.44 17.43 2.15
CA ALA A 239 34.77 17.59 3.57
C ALA A 239 34.49 16.36 4.46
N VAL A 240 33.48 15.55 4.14
CA VAL A 240 33.05 14.40 4.96
C VAL A 240 33.17 13.06 4.24
N VAL A 241 32.84 13.03 2.94
CA VAL A 241 32.72 11.81 2.11
C VAL A 241 33.25 12.08 0.70
N VAL A 242 33.38 11.03 -0.11
CA VAL A 242 33.65 11.17 -1.55
C VAL A 242 32.32 11.32 -2.29
N GLU A 243 32.17 12.39 -3.07
CA GLU A 243 30.93 12.73 -3.78
C GLU A 243 31.11 12.69 -5.30
N PRO A 244 30.05 12.42 -6.07
CA PRO A 244 30.05 12.60 -7.51
C PRO A 244 30.00 14.10 -7.87
N HIS A 245 30.95 14.60 -8.64
CA HIS A 245 30.93 15.98 -9.14
C HIS A 245 30.19 16.13 -10.46
N ARG A 246 29.80 15.02 -11.09
CA ARG A 246 29.04 15.02 -12.34
C ARG A 246 27.89 14.01 -12.28
N ILE A 247 26.70 14.51 -12.56
CA ILE A 247 25.48 13.71 -12.70
C ILE A 247 24.90 13.91 -14.10
N GLU A 248 24.53 12.84 -14.79
CA GLU A 248 23.72 12.91 -16.00
C GLU A 248 22.31 12.38 -15.70
N LEU A 249 21.30 13.23 -15.84
CA LEU A 249 19.91 12.88 -15.64
C LEU A 249 19.17 12.82 -16.97
N SER A 250 18.72 11.63 -17.36
CA SER A 250 17.81 11.42 -18.49
C SER A 250 16.44 11.00 -17.99
N VAL A 251 15.39 11.54 -18.61
CA VAL A 251 13.99 11.21 -18.35
C VAL A 251 13.36 10.75 -19.66
N ASN A 252 12.65 9.62 -19.64
CA ASN A 252 12.03 9.01 -20.82
C ASN A 252 13.02 8.73 -21.97
N GLY A 253 14.28 8.42 -21.64
CA GLY A 253 15.33 8.18 -22.64
C GLY A 253 15.70 9.41 -23.48
N ARG A 254 15.23 10.60 -23.10
CA ARG A 254 15.60 11.87 -23.75
C ARG A 254 17.05 12.22 -23.44
N GLU A 255 17.58 13.19 -24.19
CA GLU A 255 18.90 13.75 -23.91
C GLU A 255 19.04 14.18 -22.44
N ALA A 256 20.23 13.92 -21.88
CA ALA A 256 20.46 14.12 -20.47
C ALA A 256 20.76 15.57 -20.12
N LEU A 257 20.22 16.03 -19.00
CA LEU A 257 20.75 17.19 -18.28
C LEU A 257 22.06 16.77 -17.61
N VAL A 258 23.10 17.58 -17.74
CA VAL A 258 24.37 17.38 -17.05
C VAL A 258 24.44 18.34 -15.88
N LEU A 259 24.53 17.80 -14.67
CA LEU A 259 24.64 18.54 -13.42
C LEU A 259 26.10 18.48 -12.95
N THR A 260 26.73 19.63 -12.74
CA THR A 260 28.09 19.74 -12.20
C THR A 260 28.05 20.32 -10.80
N LEU A 261 28.65 19.61 -9.83
CA LEU A 261 28.63 20.01 -8.43
C LEU A 261 29.44 21.29 -8.22
N ARG A 262 28.80 22.32 -7.66
CA ARG A 262 29.46 23.56 -7.23
C ARG A 262 29.80 23.55 -5.75
N ARG A 263 28.89 23.03 -4.94
CA ARG A 263 28.99 23.07 -3.49
C ARG A 263 28.26 21.89 -2.88
N ALA A 264 28.93 21.20 -1.96
CA ALA A 264 28.32 20.29 -1.00
C ALA A 264 28.39 20.92 0.40
N SER A 265 27.32 20.75 1.17
CA SER A 265 27.26 21.15 2.57
C SER A 265 26.58 20.06 3.39
N TYR A 266 27.05 19.84 4.61
CA TYR A 266 26.65 18.70 5.43
C TYR A 266 26.13 19.17 6.78
N ASN A 267 25.11 18.46 7.28
CA ASN A 267 24.49 18.65 8.58
C ASN A 267 23.98 20.09 8.82
N ALA A 268 23.56 20.75 7.74
CA ALA A 268 22.82 22.01 7.82
C ALA A 268 21.47 21.77 8.50
N ASN A 269 20.95 22.79 9.18
CA ASN A 269 19.63 22.73 9.81
C ASN A 269 18.53 22.86 8.74
N LEU A 270 18.14 21.73 8.15
CA LEU A 270 17.05 21.67 7.18
C LEU A 270 15.70 21.48 7.90
N SER A 271 14.77 22.40 7.68
CA SER A 271 13.38 22.26 8.15
C SER A 271 12.66 21.12 7.43
N ASP A 272 11.84 20.34 8.14
CA ASP A 272 11.05 19.27 7.51
C ASP A 272 10.03 19.83 6.49
N ALA A 273 9.56 21.05 6.72
CA ALA A 273 8.55 21.70 5.88
C ALA A 273 9.00 21.95 4.44
N ILE A 274 10.32 21.95 4.14
CA ILE A 274 10.79 22.12 2.76
C ILE A 274 10.50 20.88 1.91
N PHE A 275 10.38 19.71 2.54
CA PHE A 275 10.07 18.42 1.89
C PHE A 275 8.57 18.16 1.78
N ASP A 276 7.76 18.89 2.56
CA ASP A 276 6.31 18.80 2.50
C ASP A 276 5.80 19.45 1.18
N PRO A 277 4.70 18.94 0.59
CA PRO A 277 4.08 19.59 -0.55
C PRO A 277 3.74 21.06 -0.23
N PRO A 278 3.91 21.98 -1.18
CA PRO A 278 3.52 23.37 -0.97
C PRO A 278 2.01 23.45 -0.71
N ARG A 279 1.62 24.32 0.22
CA ARG A 279 0.21 24.52 0.59
C ARG A 279 -0.47 25.44 -0.42
N SER A 280 -1.77 25.22 -0.67
CA SER A 280 -2.59 26.23 -1.34
C SER A 280 -2.74 27.47 -0.46
N ASN A 281 -2.85 28.65 -1.06
CA ASN A 281 -3.21 29.89 -0.37
C ASN A 281 -4.71 29.95 0.00
N GLU A 282 -5.52 28.99 -0.47
CA GLU A 282 -6.93 28.87 -0.14
C GLU A 282 -7.13 28.37 1.30
N ALA A 283 -7.97 29.05 2.07
CA ALA A 283 -8.39 28.59 3.38
C ALA A 283 -9.39 27.43 3.23
N LEU A 284 -8.90 26.20 3.39
CA LEU A 284 -9.74 24.99 3.39
C LEU A 284 -10.12 24.61 4.83
N ASP A 285 -11.42 24.56 5.13
CA ASP A 285 -11.92 24.03 6.40
C ASP A 285 -11.92 22.49 6.37
N VAL A 286 -10.74 21.92 6.58
CA VAL A 286 -10.52 20.47 6.60
C VAL A 286 -11.42 19.77 7.62
N ALA A 287 -11.70 20.40 8.77
CA ALA A 287 -12.55 19.82 9.80
C ALA A 287 -14.04 19.79 9.38
N ALA A 288 -14.54 20.79 8.65
CA ALA A 288 -15.87 20.73 8.05
C ALA A 288 -15.96 19.63 6.98
N ILE A 289 -14.99 19.58 6.06
CA ILE A 289 -14.94 18.57 4.99
C ILE A 289 -14.97 17.14 5.58
N LEU A 290 -14.14 16.88 6.60
CA LEU A 290 -14.08 15.56 7.24
C LEU A 290 -15.35 15.19 8.02
N ARG A 291 -16.09 16.17 8.55
CA ARG A 291 -17.40 15.94 9.18
C ARG A 291 -18.49 15.61 8.16
N ASP A 292 -18.48 16.26 7.00
CA ASP A 292 -19.44 15.96 5.94
C ASP A 292 -19.19 14.58 5.30
N LEU A 293 -17.92 14.23 5.15
CA LEU A 293 -17.47 12.87 4.78
C LEU A 293 -18.10 11.79 5.65
N GLN A 294 -18.10 11.99 6.97
CA GLN A 294 -18.65 11.02 7.91
C GLN A 294 -20.14 10.80 7.69
N LYS A 295 -20.93 11.86 7.43
CA LYS A 295 -22.36 11.74 7.14
C LYS A 295 -22.61 10.97 5.85
N ASN A 296 -21.84 11.27 4.80
CA ASN A 296 -22.04 10.65 3.50
C ASN A 296 -21.64 9.16 3.49
N GLN A 297 -20.75 8.73 4.39
CA GLN A 297 -20.40 7.32 4.54
C GLN A 297 -21.57 6.45 5.01
N THR A 298 -22.46 6.98 5.86
CA THR A 298 -23.66 6.26 6.31
C THR A 298 -24.63 5.99 5.14
N GLU A 299 -24.81 6.95 4.23
CA GLU A 299 -25.68 6.77 3.06
C GLU A 299 -25.15 5.69 2.10
N ILE A 300 -23.84 5.61 1.91
CA ILE A 300 -23.21 4.57 1.09
C ILE A 300 -23.50 3.19 1.67
N ASP A 301 -23.35 3.04 2.98
CA ASP A 301 -23.50 1.77 3.69
C ASP A 301 -24.93 1.20 3.60
N GLU A 302 -25.95 2.07 3.51
CA GLU A 302 -27.34 1.64 3.29
C GLU A 302 -27.60 1.20 1.85
N ARG A 303 -26.99 1.89 0.88
CA ARG A 303 -27.21 1.65 -0.56
C ARG A 303 -26.39 0.50 -1.11
N ILE A 304 -25.28 0.13 -0.47
CA ILE A 304 -24.35 -0.90 -0.98
C ILE A 304 -25.00 -2.27 -1.15
N GLY A 305 -25.98 -2.60 -0.31
CA GLY A 305 -26.74 -3.85 -0.38
C GLY A 305 -27.59 -4.02 -1.65
N GLN A 306 -27.79 -2.95 -2.42
CA GLN A 306 -28.52 -2.98 -3.69
C GLN A 306 -27.66 -3.47 -4.87
N TYR A 307 -26.38 -3.74 -4.64
CA TYR A 307 -25.41 -4.08 -5.67
C TYR A 307 -24.80 -5.46 -5.45
N SER A 308 -24.45 -6.16 -6.53
CA SER A 308 -23.32 -7.09 -6.52
C SER A 308 -22.21 -6.55 -7.40
N PHE A 309 -21.02 -7.12 -7.27
CA PHE A 309 -19.87 -6.76 -8.09
C PHE A 309 -18.86 -7.90 -8.13
N ARG A 310 -17.93 -7.80 -9.07
CA ARG A 310 -16.76 -8.68 -9.12
C ARG A 310 -15.66 -8.14 -8.23
N GLN A 311 -14.95 -9.05 -7.57
CA GLN A 311 -13.70 -8.77 -6.88
C GLN A 311 -12.65 -9.77 -7.34
N LYS A 312 -11.52 -9.26 -7.83
CA LYS A 312 -10.32 -10.03 -8.08
C LYS A 312 -9.34 -9.81 -6.94
N VAL A 313 -8.82 -10.90 -6.39
CA VAL A 313 -7.83 -10.89 -5.32
C VAL A 313 -6.56 -11.52 -5.85
N THR A 314 -5.46 -10.78 -5.83
CA THR A 314 -4.13 -11.31 -6.13
C THR A 314 -3.31 -11.37 -4.85
N ASP A 315 -2.92 -12.58 -4.46
CA ASP A 315 -2.07 -12.87 -3.30
C ASP A 315 -0.65 -13.20 -3.77
N ARG A 316 0.36 -12.61 -3.14
CA ARG A 316 1.77 -12.79 -3.50
C ARG A 316 2.60 -13.23 -2.30
N GLU A 317 3.34 -14.31 -2.49
CA GLU A 317 4.41 -14.69 -1.60
C GLU A 317 5.71 -14.04 -2.08
N ILE A 318 6.22 -13.08 -1.31
CA ILE A 318 7.47 -12.38 -1.61
C ILE A 318 8.59 -12.98 -0.77
N GLY A 319 9.65 -13.45 -1.44
CA GLY A 319 10.83 -14.00 -0.81
C GLY A 319 11.66 -13.00 -0.03
N GLU A 320 12.74 -13.47 0.61
CA GLU A 320 13.59 -12.63 1.46
C GLU A 320 14.38 -11.57 0.68
N HIS A 321 14.54 -11.76 -0.63
CA HIS A 321 15.27 -10.87 -1.52
C HIS A 321 14.36 -10.07 -2.46
N GLY A 322 13.04 -10.08 -2.22
CA GLY A 322 12.05 -9.31 -2.97
C GLY A 322 11.51 -10.00 -4.22
N GLU A 323 11.95 -11.22 -4.53
CA GLU A 323 11.40 -12.03 -5.61
C GLU A 323 9.98 -12.51 -5.31
N ILE A 324 9.11 -12.53 -6.33
CA ILE A 324 7.79 -13.15 -6.21
C ILE A 324 7.99 -14.67 -6.34
N LYS A 325 7.80 -15.41 -5.24
CA LYS A 325 7.91 -16.87 -5.20
C LYS A 325 6.66 -17.55 -5.71
N LYS A 326 5.50 -16.97 -5.39
CA LYS A 326 4.20 -17.48 -5.76
C LYS A 326 3.23 -16.32 -5.93
N GLU A 327 2.39 -16.41 -6.95
CA GLU A 327 1.24 -15.53 -7.14
C GLU A 327 0.00 -16.40 -7.36
N THR A 328 -1.08 -16.07 -6.66
CA THR A 328 -2.38 -16.72 -6.87
C THR A 328 -3.45 -15.66 -7.04
N THR A 329 -4.33 -15.88 -8.01
CA THR A 329 -5.48 -15.00 -8.26
C THR A 329 -6.77 -15.75 -7.96
N SER A 330 -7.71 -15.10 -7.30
CA SER A 330 -9.07 -15.62 -7.10
C SER A 330 -10.07 -14.55 -7.47
N GLU A 331 -11.13 -14.93 -8.18
CA GLU A 331 -12.22 -14.02 -8.54
C GLU A 331 -13.51 -14.41 -7.86
N TYR A 332 -14.22 -13.42 -7.34
CA TYR A 332 -15.46 -13.57 -6.60
C TYR A 332 -16.56 -12.70 -7.20
N GLU A 333 -17.80 -13.16 -7.09
CA GLU A 333 -18.97 -12.27 -7.06
C GLU A 333 -19.28 -11.97 -5.60
N VAL A 334 -19.40 -10.68 -5.30
CA VAL A 334 -19.55 -10.18 -3.94
C VAL A 334 -20.97 -9.70 -3.77
N PHE A 335 -21.56 -10.11 -2.66
CA PHE A 335 -22.89 -9.71 -2.22
C PHE A 335 -22.76 -8.97 -0.88
N PRO A 336 -22.75 -7.63 -0.90
CA PRO A 336 -22.79 -6.79 0.29
C PRO A 336 -24.05 -7.06 1.11
N ILE A 337 -23.88 -7.04 2.43
CA ILE A 337 -24.98 -7.12 3.39
C ILE A 337 -24.84 -5.89 4.29
N PRO A 338 -25.73 -4.89 4.20
CA PRO A 338 -25.64 -3.68 5.01
C PRO A 338 -25.50 -4.00 6.50
N GLY A 339 -24.51 -3.37 7.16
CA GLY A 339 -24.20 -3.61 8.57
C GLY A 339 -23.56 -4.96 8.90
N HIS A 340 -23.13 -5.74 7.90
CA HIS A 340 -22.50 -7.05 8.07
C HIS A 340 -21.38 -7.29 7.05
N ALA A 341 -20.51 -8.26 7.30
CA ALA A 341 -19.52 -8.68 6.30
C ALA A 341 -20.21 -9.24 5.03
N PRO A 342 -19.69 -8.94 3.83
CA PRO A 342 -20.23 -9.45 2.58
C PRO A 342 -20.10 -10.97 2.44
N VAL A 343 -20.98 -11.56 1.64
CA VAL A 343 -20.86 -12.94 1.17
C VAL A 343 -20.16 -12.94 -0.18
N PHE A 344 -19.13 -13.78 -0.31
CA PHE A 344 -18.37 -13.95 -1.54
C PHE A 344 -18.77 -15.26 -2.19
N LYS A 345 -18.97 -15.31 -3.50
CA LYS A 345 -19.10 -16.53 -4.32
C LYS A 345 -17.85 -16.65 -5.18
N LEU A 346 -17.03 -17.67 -4.96
CA LEU A 346 -15.84 -17.97 -5.76
C LEU A 346 -16.26 -18.38 -7.18
N ILE A 347 -15.59 -17.82 -8.17
CA ILE A 347 -15.91 -18.00 -9.59
C ILE A 347 -14.77 -18.67 -10.32
N SER A 348 -13.56 -18.19 -10.07
CA SER A 348 -12.36 -18.70 -10.73
C SER A 348 -11.16 -18.65 -9.78
N GLU A 349 -10.21 -19.55 -10.01
CA GLU A 349 -8.90 -19.57 -9.38
C GLU A 349 -7.85 -19.61 -10.49
N ASN A 350 -6.90 -18.67 -10.44
CA ASN A 350 -5.84 -18.49 -11.44
C ASN A 350 -6.39 -18.39 -12.87
N GLY A 351 -7.53 -17.72 -13.04
CA GLY A 351 -8.21 -17.57 -14.33
C GLY A 351 -8.97 -18.81 -14.81
N VAL A 352 -8.94 -19.91 -14.06
CA VAL A 352 -9.67 -21.15 -14.38
C VAL A 352 -11.00 -21.17 -13.64
N PRO A 353 -12.16 -21.23 -14.34
CA PRO A 353 -13.46 -21.35 -13.70
C PRO A 353 -13.58 -22.62 -12.85
N LEU A 354 -14.42 -22.58 -11.82
CA LEU A 354 -14.74 -23.78 -11.04
C LEU A 354 -15.40 -24.85 -11.93
N ASN A 355 -15.03 -26.12 -11.73
CA ASN A 355 -15.74 -27.23 -12.35
C ASN A 355 -17.17 -27.36 -11.77
N SER A 356 -18.05 -28.09 -12.46
CA SER A 356 -19.48 -28.19 -12.11
C SER A 356 -19.73 -28.61 -10.66
N GLU A 357 -18.99 -29.60 -10.17
CA GLU A 357 -19.13 -30.11 -8.80
C GLU A 357 -18.70 -29.07 -7.75
N ARG A 358 -17.58 -28.36 -7.97
CA ARG A 358 -17.14 -27.27 -7.08
C ARG A 358 -18.09 -26.07 -7.16
N ALA A 359 -18.61 -25.74 -8.34
CA ALA A 359 -19.57 -24.66 -8.52
C ALA A 359 -20.87 -24.92 -7.74
N ALA A 360 -21.42 -26.15 -7.82
CA ALA A 360 -22.63 -26.53 -7.08
C ALA A 360 -22.41 -26.47 -5.55
N ARG A 361 -21.25 -26.94 -5.07
CA ARG A 361 -20.89 -26.81 -3.64
C ARG A 361 -20.76 -25.35 -3.20
N GLU A 362 -20.16 -24.52 -4.04
CA GLU A 362 -20.01 -23.10 -3.75
C GLU A 362 -21.35 -22.37 -3.71
N GLU A 363 -22.29 -22.72 -4.58
CA GLU A 363 -23.65 -22.20 -4.55
C GLU A 363 -24.39 -22.56 -3.25
N HIS A 364 -24.31 -23.83 -2.83
CA HIS A 364 -24.87 -24.26 -1.55
C HIS A 364 -24.25 -23.48 -0.37
N ARG A 365 -22.92 -23.36 -0.35
CA ARG A 365 -22.19 -22.61 0.70
C ARG A 365 -22.62 -21.14 0.74
N VAL A 366 -22.81 -20.52 -0.42
CA VAL A 366 -23.25 -19.11 -0.53
C VAL A 366 -24.67 -18.94 0.00
N ALA A 367 -25.59 -19.84 -0.35
CA ALA A 367 -26.97 -19.79 0.17
C ALA A 367 -27.01 -19.87 1.70
N GLU A 368 -26.30 -20.85 2.29
CA GLU A 368 -26.21 -20.96 3.76
C GLU A 368 -25.53 -19.75 4.40
N ALA A 369 -24.49 -19.20 3.77
CA ALA A 369 -23.78 -18.03 4.27
C ALA A 369 -24.64 -16.77 4.26
N MET A 370 -25.49 -16.60 3.24
CA MET A 370 -26.45 -15.50 3.15
C MET A 370 -27.49 -15.56 4.26
N GLU A 371 -28.14 -16.71 4.43
CA GLU A 371 -29.14 -16.90 5.48
C GLU A 371 -28.55 -16.65 6.86
N ARG A 372 -27.32 -17.14 7.10
CA ARG A 372 -26.60 -16.91 8.35
C ARG A 372 -26.28 -15.44 8.55
N ALA A 373 -25.72 -14.77 7.55
CA ALA A 373 -25.32 -13.37 7.67
C ALA A 373 -26.51 -12.43 7.91
N VAL A 374 -27.65 -12.68 7.27
CA VAL A 374 -28.90 -11.93 7.51
C VAL A 374 -29.37 -12.12 8.95
N ARG A 375 -29.35 -13.37 9.44
CA ARG A 375 -29.73 -13.68 10.83
C ARG A 375 -28.80 -13.01 11.84
N GLU A 376 -27.49 -13.15 11.66
CA GLU A 376 -26.48 -12.55 12.54
C GLU A 376 -26.58 -11.02 12.56
N ARG A 377 -26.84 -10.39 11.40
CA ARG A 377 -27.13 -8.95 11.31
C ARG A 377 -28.36 -8.58 12.13
N ASP A 378 -29.48 -9.28 11.97
CA ASP A 378 -30.73 -8.96 12.68
C ASP A 378 -30.60 -9.14 14.19
N GLU A 379 -29.92 -10.19 14.63
CA GLU A 379 -29.60 -10.41 16.03
C GLU A 379 -28.72 -9.29 16.59
N GLU A 380 -27.73 -8.82 15.83
CA GLU A 380 -26.89 -7.69 16.25
C GLU A 380 -27.66 -6.38 16.31
N LEU A 381 -28.51 -6.08 15.32
CA LEU A 381 -29.36 -4.90 15.34
C LEU A 381 -30.27 -4.90 16.58
N GLN A 382 -30.94 -6.02 16.87
CA GLN A 382 -31.76 -6.16 18.07
C GLN A 382 -30.94 -5.99 19.35
N ARG A 383 -29.71 -6.53 19.39
CA ARG A 383 -28.80 -6.40 20.54
C ARG A 383 -28.37 -4.95 20.75
N ARG A 384 -28.07 -4.21 19.68
CA ARG A 384 -27.72 -2.78 19.73
C ARG A 384 -28.91 -1.94 20.21
N GLU A 385 -30.11 -2.20 19.71
CA GLU A 385 -31.33 -1.52 20.17
C GLU A 385 -31.60 -1.75 21.67
N ARG A 386 -31.47 -2.99 22.14
CA ARG A 386 -31.62 -3.32 23.57
C ARG A 386 -30.61 -2.58 24.44
N ARG A 387 -29.32 -2.56 24.04
CA ARG A 387 -28.27 -1.81 24.73
C ARG A 387 -28.56 -0.32 24.76
N ARG A 388 -29.03 0.26 23.65
CA ARG A 388 -29.39 1.68 23.56
C ARG A 388 -30.55 2.02 24.50
N ALA A 389 -31.59 1.18 24.52
CA ALA A 389 -32.73 1.36 25.42
C ALA A 389 -32.33 1.24 26.90
N GLU A 390 -31.44 0.31 27.24
CA GLU A 390 -30.92 0.14 28.61
C GLU A 390 -30.10 1.37 29.07
N ARG A 391 -29.25 1.91 28.21
CA ARG A 391 -28.46 3.11 28.50
C ARG A 391 -29.31 4.36 28.64
N ALA A 392 -30.31 4.53 27.76
CA ALA A 392 -31.28 5.62 27.88
C ALA A 392 -32.02 5.58 29.22
N ARG A 393 -32.38 4.38 29.71
CA ARG A 393 -32.99 4.19 31.04
C ARG A 393 -32.05 4.52 32.21
N ARG A 394 -30.74 4.38 32.02
CA ARG A 394 -29.72 4.68 33.06
C ARG A 394 -29.33 6.16 33.14
N GLY A 395 -29.95 7.05 32.35
CA GLY A 395 -29.63 8.48 32.36
C GLY A 395 -28.31 8.85 31.68
N ASN A 396 -27.54 7.88 31.18
CA ASN A 396 -26.37 8.09 30.33
C ASN A 396 -26.82 8.27 28.87
N ALA A 397 -27.74 9.20 28.62
CA ALA A 397 -28.33 9.42 27.29
C ALA A 397 -27.44 10.24 26.33
N ALA A 398 -26.24 10.62 26.74
CA ALA A 398 -25.19 11.16 25.87
C ALA A 398 -23.88 10.50 26.36
N SER A 399 -23.19 9.73 25.54
CA SER A 399 -22.72 10.20 24.25
C SER A 399 -22.98 9.25 23.08
N ASP A 400 -23.22 9.84 21.93
CA ASP A 400 -23.06 9.22 20.62
C ASP A 400 -21.57 8.86 20.31
N ASP A 401 -20.66 8.95 21.29
CA ASP A 401 -19.20 8.77 21.13
C ASP A 401 -18.81 7.33 20.77
N GLU A 402 -19.69 6.33 20.95
CA GLU A 402 -19.41 4.95 20.53
C GLU A 402 -19.56 4.73 19.02
N GLN A 403 -20.10 5.68 18.24
CA GLN A 403 -20.18 5.54 16.79
C GLN A 403 -18.86 5.83 16.06
N ASP A 404 -17.80 6.22 16.79
CA ASP A 404 -16.62 6.84 16.20
C ASP A 404 -15.27 6.24 16.66
N GLU A 405 -15.28 5.04 17.24
CA GLU A 405 -14.04 4.41 17.72
C GLU A 405 -13.16 3.81 16.60
N LEU A 406 -13.58 3.77 15.33
CA LEU A 406 -12.74 3.27 14.20
C LEU A 406 -12.89 4.05 12.89
N GLY A 407 -13.44 5.27 12.95
CA GLY A 407 -13.81 6.09 11.78
C GLY A 407 -12.91 7.30 11.50
N ILE A 408 -13.40 8.22 10.65
CA ILE A 408 -12.71 9.47 10.25
C ILE A 408 -12.44 10.38 11.47
N SER A 409 -13.33 10.37 12.45
CA SER A 409 -13.23 11.03 13.76
C SER A 409 -11.96 10.67 14.54
N MET A 410 -11.59 9.39 14.60
CA MET A 410 -10.35 8.93 15.23
C MET A 410 -9.14 9.57 14.54
N PHE A 411 -9.13 9.61 13.20
CA PHE A 411 -8.06 10.29 12.45
C PHE A 411 -8.05 11.80 12.72
N ILE A 412 -9.20 12.47 12.82
CA ILE A 412 -9.26 13.90 13.16
C ILE A 412 -8.65 14.19 14.53
N ARG A 413 -8.93 13.33 15.52
CA ARG A 413 -8.42 13.46 16.88
C ARG A 413 -6.91 13.21 16.95
N ILE A 414 -6.44 12.15 16.31
CA ILE A 414 -5.06 11.64 16.45
C ILE A 414 -4.08 12.34 15.51
N CYS A 415 -4.53 12.71 14.31
CA CYS A 415 -3.67 13.24 13.27
C CYS A 415 -3.83 14.75 13.13
N GLU A 416 -2.73 15.39 12.73
CA GLU A 416 -2.79 16.68 12.04
C GLU A 416 -2.84 16.44 10.53
N PHE A 417 -3.57 17.32 9.84
CA PHE A 417 -3.64 17.35 8.38
C PHE A 417 -2.84 18.55 7.89
N VAL A 418 -1.87 18.28 7.02
CA VAL A 418 -0.89 19.25 6.57
C VAL A 418 -0.86 19.33 5.05
N SER A 419 -0.37 20.46 4.56
CA SER A 419 -0.26 20.75 3.14
C SER A 419 -1.54 20.56 2.32
N PRO A 420 -2.67 21.16 2.75
CA PRO A 420 -3.90 21.13 1.97
C PRO A 420 -3.69 21.81 0.63
N ARG A 421 -4.10 21.14 -0.45
CA ARG A 421 -3.88 21.58 -1.84
C ARG A 421 -4.97 21.02 -2.76
N ARG A 422 -5.18 21.70 -3.89
CA ARG A 422 -6.03 21.19 -4.97
C ARG A 422 -5.17 20.48 -6.01
N GLU A 423 -5.63 19.33 -6.46
CA GLU A 423 -5.00 18.56 -7.53
C GLU A 423 -6.07 18.02 -8.48
N ARG A 424 -5.62 17.38 -9.57
CA ARG A 424 -6.47 16.51 -10.38
C ARG A 424 -6.10 15.05 -10.18
N PHE A 425 -7.12 14.24 -9.89
CA PHE A 425 -6.98 12.79 -9.77
C PHE A 425 -8.08 12.10 -10.58
N ARG A 426 -7.69 11.29 -11.57
CA ARG A 426 -8.61 10.58 -12.49
C ARG A 426 -9.68 11.51 -13.09
N ASP A 427 -9.24 12.63 -13.65
CA ASP A 427 -10.05 13.67 -14.30
C ASP A 427 -11.07 14.39 -13.39
N ARG A 428 -10.91 14.27 -12.07
CA ARG A 428 -11.70 15.01 -11.08
C ARG A 428 -10.82 15.96 -10.29
N ASP A 429 -11.34 17.14 -10.02
CA ASP A 429 -10.72 18.07 -9.09
C ASP A 429 -10.87 17.51 -7.67
N VAL A 430 -9.77 17.50 -6.92
CA VAL A 430 -9.71 16.89 -5.59
C VAL A 430 -8.99 17.80 -4.61
N ILE A 431 -9.37 17.70 -3.35
CA ILE A 431 -8.61 18.27 -2.23
C ILE A 431 -7.71 17.18 -1.68
N VAL A 432 -6.42 17.48 -1.57
CA VAL A 432 -5.39 16.56 -1.09
C VAL A 432 -4.78 17.12 0.17
N PHE A 433 -4.54 16.26 1.14
CA PHE A 433 -3.73 16.58 2.30
C PHE A 433 -2.96 15.38 2.80
N ASP A 434 -1.79 15.69 3.34
CA ASP A 434 -0.96 14.73 4.04
C ASP A 434 -1.46 14.65 5.49
N PHE A 435 -1.36 13.48 6.11
CA PHE A 435 -1.67 13.32 7.53
C PHE A 435 -0.51 12.66 8.26
N ARG A 436 -0.33 13.07 9.51
CA ARG A 436 0.67 12.51 10.43
C ARG A 436 0.17 12.65 11.87
N PRO A 437 0.60 11.79 12.81
CA PRO A 437 0.14 11.85 14.19
C PRO A 437 0.53 13.18 14.82
N ARG A 438 -0.36 13.75 15.64
CA ARG A 438 -0.03 14.91 16.46
C ARG A 438 1.07 14.51 17.45
N PRO A 439 2.13 15.32 17.61
CA PRO A 439 3.29 14.95 18.41
C PRO A 439 2.98 14.78 19.90
N ASP A 440 1.90 15.38 20.38
CA ASP A 440 1.43 15.40 21.76
C ASP A 440 0.27 14.42 22.03
N PHE A 441 -0.19 13.69 21.01
CA PHE A 441 -1.26 12.71 21.18
C PHE A 441 -0.76 11.44 21.88
N HIS A 442 -1.49 11.02 22.91
CA HIS A 442 -1.17 9.82 23.69
C HIS A 442 -2.27 8.76 23.49
N PRO A 443 -1.97 7.62 22.83
CA PRO A 443 -2.96 6.58 22.60
C PRO A 443 -3.36 5.88 23.92
N SER A 444 -4.66 5.69 24.08
CA SER A 444 -5.30 5.06 25.24
C SER A 444 -5.74 3.61 24.98
N ASN A 445 -5.87 3.24 23.70
CA ASN A 445 -6.21 1.88 23.27
C ASN A 445 -5.34 1.43 22.08
N ARG A 446 -5.59 0.21 21.59
CA ARG A 446 -4.75 -0.46 20.60
C ARG A 446 -4.88 0.19 19.22
N GLU A 447 -6.08 0.62 18.89
CA GLU A 447 -6.47 1.18 17.62
C GLU A 447 -5.90 2.60 17.48
N GLU A 448 -5.96 3.39 18.56
CA GLU A 448 -5.24 4.64 18.66
C GLU A 448 -3.73 4.47 18.55
N GLU A 449 -3.14 3.42 19.15
CA GLU A 449 -1.71 3.11 19.03
C GLU A 449 -1.30 2.83 17.58
N ILE A 450 -2.19 2.24 16.79
CA ILE A 450 -1.97 1.99 15.36
C ILE A 450 -2.00 3.32 14.61
N VAL A 451 -3.10 4.09 14.75
CA VAL A 451 -3.28 5.36 14.04
C VAL A 451 -2.19 6.38 14.42
N SER A 452 -1.74 6.40 15.67
CA SER A 452 -0.67 7.28 16.14
C SER A 452 0.71 6.96 15.53
N LYS A 453 0.82 5.92 14.70
CA LYS A 453 2.04 5.52 13.98
C LYS A 453 1.86 5.51 12.45
N LEU A 454 0.67 5.88 11.97
CA LEU A 454 0.38 6.00 10.54
C LEU A 454 0.72 7.39 10.02
N VAL A 455 1.30 7.43 8.82
CA VAL A 455 1.41 8.65 8.02
C VAL A 455 0.90 8.36 6.63
N GLY A 456 0.48 9.38 5.90
CA GLY A 456 -0.05 9.14 4.57
C GLY A 456 -0.63 10.37 3.91
N VAL A 457 -1.44 10.12 2.88
CA VAL A 457 -2.10 11.13 2.05
C VAL A 457 -3.52 10.68 1.78
N VAL A 458 -4.46 11.62 1.79
CA VAL A 458 -5.85 11.38 1.43
C VAL A 458 -6.29 12.40 0.38
N TRP A 459 -7.06 11.91 -0.58
CA TRP A 459 -7.68 12.68 -1.65
C TRP A 459 -9.18 12.63 -1.45
N ILE A 460 -9.81 13.80 -1.47
CA ILE A 460 -11.24 13.99 -1.26
C ILE A 460 -11.84 14.65 -2.49
N ASP A 461 -12.96 14.09 -2.94
CA ASP A 461 -13.83 14.74 -3.90
C ASP A 461 -14.57 15.90 -3.22
N PRO A 462 -14.37 17.16 -3.66
CA PRO A 462 -14.94 18.33 -3.02
C PRO A 462 -16.43 18.55 -3.35
N VAL A 463 -17.00 17.78 -4.29
CA VAL A 463 -18.41 17.88 -4.67
C VAL A 463 -19.26 16.91 -3.87
N ASP A 464 -18.84 15.64 -3.83
CA ASP A 464 -19.57 14.59 -3.12
C ASP A 464 -19.10 14.45 -1.66
N HIS A 465 -18.04 15.18 -1.25
CA HIS A 465 -17.37 15.04 0.04
C HIS A 465 -17.06 13.56 0.34
N GLN A 466 -16.29 12.92 -0.55
CA GLN A 466 -15.97 11.48 -0.49
C GLN A 466 -14.48 11.21 -0.66
N VAL A 467 -13.95 10.23 0.07
CA VAL A 467 -12.54 9.81 -0.08
C VAL A 467 -12.40 9.05 -1.40
N ILE A 468 -11.78 9.66 -2.39
CA ILE A 468 -11.48 9.03 -3.68
C ILE A 468 -10.22 8.16 -3.60
N ARG A 469 -9.25 8.53 -2.76
CA ARG A 469 -8.02 7.77 -2.51
C ARG A 469 -7.51 7.97 -1.09
N LEU A 470 -6.97 6.91 -0.50
CA LEU A 470 -6.20 6.93 0.73
C LEU A 470 -4.92 6.14 0.54
N GLU A 471 -3.77 6.72 0.88
CA GLU A 471 -2.51 6.02 1.07
C GLU A 471 -2.10 6.17 2.54
N ALA A 472 -1.79 5.06 3.21
CA ALA A 472 -1.31 5.05 4.57
C ALA A 472 -0.12 4.10 4.70
N LYS A 473 0.87 4.47 5.51
CA LYS A 473 1.97 3.57 5.88
C LYS A 473 2.30 3.69 7.35
N LEU A 474 2.76 2.58 7.90
CA LEU A 474 3.25 2.51 9.25
C LEU A 474 4.68 3.06 9.31
N ALA A 475 4.84 4.27 9.84
CA ALA A 475 6.14 4.91 9.98
C ALA A 475 7.01 4.23 11.06
N GLN A 476 6.38 3.64 12.08
CA GLN A 476 7.06 3.00 13.21
C GLN A 476 6.45 1.65 13.56
N GLY A 477 7.29 0.67 13.92
CA GLY A 477 6.83 -0.67 14.24
C GLY A 477 5.89 -0.71 15.46
N ILE A 478 4.97 -1.67 15.47
CA ILE A 478 4.02 -1.89 16.57
C ILE A 478 4.40 -3.17 17.29
N LYS A 479 4.60 -3.09 18.60
CA LYS A 479 4.82 -4.27 19.44
C LYS A 479 3.47 -4.78 19.93
N ILE A 480 3.22 -6.07 19.79
CA ILE A 480 2.03 -6.75 20.31
C ILE A 480 2.49 -7.58 21.51
N ALA A 481 1.85 -7.37 22.68
CA ALA A 481 2.25 -8.01 23.95
C ALA A 481 3.76 -7.88 24.23
N GLY A 482 4.27 -6.65 24.21
CA GLY A 482 5.70 -6.35 24.44
C GLY A 482 6.64 -6.76 23.30
N GLY A 483 6.13 -7.32 22.21
CA GLY A 483 6.92 -7.81 21.07
C GLY A 483 7.36 -9.27 21.19
N LEU A 484 6.96 -9.97 22.25
CA LEU A 484 7.26 -11.39 22.47
C LEU A 484 6.30 -12.30 21.70
N VAL A 485 5.06 -11.87 21.48
CA VAL A 485 4.04 -12.63 20.76
C VAL A 485 3.98 -12.23 19.29
N ALA A 486 3.91 -10.93 19.00
CA ALA A 486 3.96 -10.45 17.64
C ALA A 486 4.48 -9.01 17.54
N SER A 487 4.91 -8.61 16.34
CA SER A 487 5.15 -7.21 16.00
C SER A 487 4.86 -6.94 14.54
N LEU A 488 4.29 -5.77 14.26
CA LEU A 488 4.15 -5.27 12.89
C LEU A 488 5.40 -4.44 12.56
N ARG A 489 6.08 -4.80 11.48
CA ARG A 489 7.30 -4.10 11.05
C ARG A 489 6.95 -2.74 10.43
N PRO A 490 7.83 -1.73 10.55
CA PRO A 490 7.70 -0.48 9.78
C PRO A 490 7.52 -0.75 8.28
N GLY A 491 6.87 0.17 7.55
CA GLY A 491 6.68 0.03 6.11
C GLY A 491 5.51 -0.86 5.69
N ALA A 492 4.76 -1.42 6.65
CA ALA A 492 3.40 -1.88 6.39
C ALA A 492 2.60 -0.75 5.71
N ALA A 493 1.94 -1.04 4.61
CA ALA A 493 1.33 -0.03 3.75
C ALA A 493 -0.06 -0.47 3.28
N PHE A 494 -0.92 0.52 3.13
CA PHE A 494 -2.30 0.38 2.68
C PHE A 494 -2.59 1.44 1.62
N VAL A 495 -3.21 1.02 0.53
CA VAL A 495 -3.76 1.90 -0.49
C VAL A 495 -5.21 1.52 -0.70
N GLN A 496 -6.09 2.49 -0.79
CA GLN A 496 -7.48 2.33 -1.18
C GLN A 496 -7.87 3.39 -2.20
N GLU A 497 -8.63 3.00 -3.20
CA GLU A 497 -9.29 3.89 -4.15
C GLU A 497 -10.77 3.56 -4.24
N GLN A 498 -11.56 4.61 -4.43
CA GLN A 498 -12.98 4.50 -4.74
C GLN A 498 -13.27 5.03 -6.15
N THR A 499 -14.45 4.69 -6.65
CA THR A 499 -14.98 5.23 -7.89
C THR A 499 -16.44 5.56 -7.71
N ARG A 500 -16.85 6.70 -8.26
CA ARG A 500 -18.25 7.12 -8.30
C ARG A 500 -18.97 6.41 -9.44
N LEU A 501 -20.08 5.76 -9.15
CA LEU A 501 -20.99 5.18 -10.14
C LEU A 501 -21.89 6.27 -10.78
N PRO A 502 -22.54 5.99 -11.93
CA PRO A 502 -23.42 6.96 -12.58
C PRO A 502 -24.57 7.49 -11.70
N ASP A 503 -25.06 6.68 -10.76
CA ASP A 503 -26.12 7.04 -9.80
C ASP A 503 -25.59 7.78 -8.55
N GLY A 504 -24.31 8.15 -8.56
CA GLY A 504 -23.65 8.88 -7.47
C GLY A 504 -23.14 8.05 -6.31
N LEU A 505 -23.37 6.73 -6.30
CA LEU A 505 -22.85 5.88 -5.24
C LEU A 505 -21.33 5.70 -5.39
N TRP A 506 -20.59 5.87 -4.30
CA TRP A 506 -19.14 5.61 -4.27
C TRP A 506 -18.88 4.15 -3.88
N MET A 507 -18.07 3.46 -4.68
CA MET A 507 -17.74 2.05 -4.50
C MET A 507 -16.23 1.82 -4.48
N PRO A 508 -15.73 0.80 -3.76
CA PRO A 508 -14.30 0.48 -3.73
C PRO A 508 -13.87 0.01 -5.11
N ARG A 509 -12.79 0.55 -5.69
CA ARG A 509 -12.27 0.18 -7.01
C ARG A 509 -10.98 -0.62 -6.94
N TYR A 510 -10.09 -0.22 -6.03
CA TYR A 510 -8.76 -0.81 -5.88
C TYR A 510 -8.32 -0.74 -4.43
N ALA A 511 -7.62 -1.77 -3.96
CA ALA A 511 -6.90 -1.71 -2.71
C ALA A 511 -5.63 -2.55 -2.77
N GLN A 512 -4.61 -2.11 -2.06
CA GLN A 512 -3.37 -2.85 -1.89
C GLN A 512 -3.01 -2.89 -0.41
N VAL A 513 -2.72 -4.09 0.08
CA VAL A 513 -2.33 -4.32 1.47
C VAL A 513 -0.96 -4.98 1.45
N ASN A 514 -0.01 -4.35 2.15
CA ASN A 514 1.29 -4.93 2.42
C ASN A 514 1.57 -4.92 3.92
N LEU A 515 1.66 -6.09 4.54
CA LEU A 515 1.93 -6.23 5.97
C LEU A 515 3.07 -7.23 6.19
N SER A 516 3.99 -6.87 7.07
CA SER A 516 5.04 -7.77 7.54
C SER A 516 4.90 -8.00 9.03
N LEU A 517 4.43 -9.20 9.39
CA LEU A 517 4.24 -9.63 10.76
C LEU A 517 5.43 -10.50 11.19
N LYS A 518 5.99 -10.19 12.35
CA LYS A 518 6.85 -11.14 13.09
C LYS A 518 5.99 -11.77 14.17
N VAL A 519 5.96 -13.10 14.24
CA VAL A 519 5.23 -13.89 15.24
C VAL A 519 6.24 -14.69 16.07
N PHE A 520 6.20 -14.53 17.38
CA PHE A 520 7.25 -14.97 18.30
C PHE A 520 8.65 -14.49 17.88
N LEU A 521 9.72 -15.15 18.36
CA LEU A 521 11.11 -14.78 18.03
C LEU A 521 11.57 -15.32 16.67
N PHE A 522 10.93 -16.35 16.11
CA PHE A 522 11.48 -17.15 15.01
C PHE A 522 10.58 -17.30 13.77
N SER A 523 9.29 -16.96 13.83
CA SER A 523 8.40 -17.05 12.67
C SER A 523 7.90 -15.68 12.20
N GLY A 524 7.50 -15.59 10.95
CA GLY A 524 6.92 -14.38 10.37
C GLY A 524 5.88 -14.75 9.32
N ALA A 525 4.97 -13.83 9.06
CA ALA A 525 4.01 -13.91 7.98
C ALA A 525 4.03 -12.60 7.21
N ASP A 526 4.14 -12.68 5.90
CA ASP A 526 4.03 -11.52 5.02
C ASP A 526 2.70 -11.63 4.27
N ILE A 527 1.92 -10.56 4.30
CA ILE A 527 0.68 -10.43 3.54
C ILE A 527 0.96 -9.42 2.43
N ASN A 528 0.86 -9.87 1.18
CA ASN A 528 0.83 -8.99 0.02
C ASN A 528 -0.41 -9.32 -0.79
N LYS A 529 -1.41 -8.44 -0.72
CA LYS A 529 -2.67 -8.62 -1.43
C LYS A 529 -3.02 -7.39 -2.24
N THR A 530 -3.54 -7.63 -3.44
CA THR A 530 -4.17 -6.62 -4.29
C THR A 530 -5.63 -7.02 -4.48
N PHE A 531 -6.53 -6.05 -4.35
CA PHE A 531 -7.96 -6.19 -4.57
C PHE A 531 -8.36 -5.25 -5.68
N GLU A 532 -9.06 -5.78 -6.67
CA GLU A 532 -9.61 -5.02 -7.79
C GLU A 532 -11.10 -5.31 -7.85
N TRP A 533 -11.93 -4.26 -7.93
CA TRP A 533 -13.38 -4.39 -8.01
C TRP A 533 -13.90 -3.88 -9.35
N SER A 534 -14.85 -4.61 -9.93
CA SER A 534 -15.44 -4.31 -11.24
C SER A 534 -16.90 -4.77 -11.33
N ASP A 535 -17.55 -4.50 -12.46
CA ASP A 535 -18.84 -5.08 -12.81
C ASP A 535 -19.95 -4.86 -11.78
N TYR A 536 -20.08 -3.64 -11.25
CA TYR A 536 -21.16 -3.29 -10.33
C TYR A 536 -22.52 -3.42 -11.02
N ARG A 537 -23.37 -4.28 -10.47
CA ARG A 537 -24.72 -4.54 -10.96
C ARG A 537 -25.71 -4.21 -9.87
N ARG A 538 -26.56 -3.24 -10.13
CA ARG A 538 -27.71 -2.94 -9.27
C ARG A 538 -28.79 -4.00 -9.50
N TYR A 539 -29.36 -4.54 -8.43
CA TYR A 539 -30.58 -5.31 -8.53
C TYR A 539 -31.77 -4.41 -8.19
N ASN A 540 -32.77 -4.40 -9.06
CA ASN A 540 -34.07 -3.80 -8.77
C ASN A 540 -34.85 -4.79 -7.91
N ALA A 541 -34.61 -4.80 -6.60
CA ALA A 541 -35.46 -5.55 -5.67
C ALA A 541 -36.36 -4.54 -4.96
N ASP A 542 -37.64 -4.54 -5.34
CA ASP A 542 -38.70 -4.11 -4.42
C ASP A 542 -38.54 -4.94 -3.14
N VAL A 543 -38.42 -4.26 -2.02
CA VAL A 543 -37.99 -4.82 -0.74
C VAL A 543 -39.09 -5.71 -0.16
N SER A 544 -39.14 -6.98 -0.57
CA SER A 544 -39.71 -8.09 0.20
C SER A 544 -39.55 -9.42 -0.53
N GLY A 545 -38.65 -10.28 -0.05
CA GLY A 545 -38.56 -11.70 -0.43
C GLY A 545 -37.44 -12.02 -1.43
N TYR A 546 -36.27 -12.43 -0.92
CA TYR A 546 -35.23 -13.00 -1.77
C TYR A 546 -35.65 -14.38 -2.28
N GLN A 547 -35.91 -14.49 -3.59
CA GLN A 547 -35.65 -15.71 -4.36
C GLN A 547 -34.51 -15.41 -5.35
N LEU A 548 -33.37 -16.08 -5.16
CA LEU A 548 -32.27 -16.07 -6.11
C LEU A 548 -32.72 -16.79 -7.39
N ASN A 549 -33.21 -16.04 -8.37
CA ASN A 549 -33.33 -16.56 -9.73
C ASN A 549 -31.96 -16.46 -10.42
N SER A 550 -31.50 -17.59 -10.98
CA SER A 550 -30.31 -17.67 -11.82
C SER A 550 -30.34 -16.63 -12.95
N PRO A 551 -29.20 -16.06 -13.37
CA PRO A 551 -29.19 -15.05 -14.42
C PRO A 551 -29.77 -15.64 -15.71
N ASN A 552 -30.79 -14.96 -16.23
CA ASN A 552 -31.44 -15.28 -17.48
C ASN A 552 -30.42 -15.11 -18.62
N THR A 553 -29.81 -16.20 -19.09
CA THR A 553 -29.00 -16.23 -20.30
C THR A 553 -29.90 -16.07 -21.52
N ASN A 554 -30.37 -14.84 -21.80
CA ASN A 554 -30.88 -14.44 -23.11
C ASN A 554 -31.25 -12.95 -23.18
N GLN A 555 -30.28 -12.05 -23.01
CA GLN A 555 -30.37 -10.70 -23.60
C GLN A 555 -28.98 -10.23 -24.02
N ASN A 556 -28.51 -10.76 -25.14
CA ASN A 556 -27.55 -10.11 -26.05
C ASN A 556 -27.53 -10.91 -27.36
N ARG A 557 -28.58 -10.76 -28.16
CA ARG A 557 -28.47 -10.95 -29.62
C ARG A 557 -28.46 -9.55 -30.23
N PRO A 558 -27.41 -9.15 -30.95
CA PRO A 558 -27.46 -7.91 -31.72
C PRO A 558 -28.56 -8.04 -32.79
N ALA A 559 -29.34 -6.97 -32.94
CA ALA A 559 -30.34 -6.86 -34.00
C ALA A 559 -29.64 -6.96 -35.36
N THR A 560 -29.92 -8.03 -36.11
CA THR A 560 -29.60 -8.10 -37.55
C THR A 560 -30.56 -7.18 -38.28
N ASN A 561 -30.03 -6.10 -38.84
CA ASN A 561 -30.73 -5.24 -39.78
C ASN A 561 -30.78 -5.94 -41.15
N GLU A 562 -31.99 -6.22 -41.64
CA GLU A 562 -32.26 -6.55 -43.04
C GLU A 562 -32.00 -5.32 -43.91
N ASN A 563 -31.10 -5.43 -44.89
CA ASN A 563 -31.27 -4.86 -46.24
C ASN A 563 -30.05 -5.14 -47.12
N MET A 564 -30.13 -6.21 -47.92
CA MET A 564 -29.63 -6.19 -49.31
C MET A 564 -30.09 -7.44 -50.06
N ARG A 565 -31.03 -7.26 -50.99
CA ARG A 565 -31.24 -8.18 -52.11
C ARG A 565 -30.03 -8.13 -53.04
N PRO A 566 -29.72 -9.24 -53.70
CA PRO A 566 -29.52 -9.15 -55.15
C PRO A 566 -30.36 -10.18 -55.91
N SER A 567 -30.85 -9.69 -57.04
CA SER A 567 -31.62 -10.33 -58.09
C SER A 567 -30.81 -11.29 -58.96
N GLY A 568 -31.42 -12.42 -59.34
CA GLY A 568 -31.22 -13.18 -60.61
C GLY A 568 -29.90 -13.95 -60.75
N ARG A 569 -29.86 -15.29 -60.89
CA ARG A 569 -30.36 -16.24 -61.93
C ARG A 569 -29.13 -16.96 -62.52
N PRO A 570 -29.25 -18.10 -63.22
CA PRO A 570 -30.44 -18.92 -63.48
C PRO A 570 -30.65 -20.04 -62.45
#